data_AF-U4UPY2-F1
#
_entry.id   AF-U4UPY2-F1
#
_cell.length_a   1.000
_cell.length_b   1.000
_cell.length_c   1.000
_cell.angle_alpha   90.00
_cell.angle_beta   90.00
_cell.angle_gamma   90.00
#
_symmetry.space_group_name_H-M   'P 1'
#
loop_
_entity.id
_entity.type
_entity.pdbx_description
1 polymer ?
#
loop_
_entity_poly.entity_id
_entity_poly.type
_entity_poly.pdbx_seq_one_letter_code
_entity_poly.pdbx_strand_id
1 'polypeptide(L)'
;MEADLQEFFSRKFSQAKFLVMCLLNDTFNLYLQRQLRKYQQKALESPNNALKLGLDLVPRQGANMVEPDSMSVVELYHVHVSSAENTHSVSARGTIKKRELKKTLTHHLYFCMRDFGHHIGEDTEVYFSLYDAGKQKYLSERFLVKISKEGFTNHIEKLHSNCTVFTDLGNSDLNKDIYVVAHVMRIGKMLYSDSSKKTEKAAGQPQLFRRPHGIGVQNIGEFLTSKSEDNEEKEISMKVYQGEDKDFHQLHEFIIRQSGKVSVLSGPINYGIMISLKMLHGELRTIREENPLLFKNVSLTSKLGFPDVIMPGDVRNDLYLILDKGEFERGGKSTGKNIEVAVVVLDGEKNVVKNCLWGASGIEGVSEYNSMIIYHHNSPAWAENIRLTLPIDKFAGAHIRLEYRHCSTREKNDKKLFGFSFMRLMDKDGAAVQDGQHELYIYKCEDVSKLENCGYLALPAFSKDYEGNHEASGQFSRSHKELISIKTLLCSTKLTQNVDLLALLRWKSHPERIQESLQRVLKLGDEELIKFLQDVLDALFALFSTEDGNSTPHSGLVFHVLVSIFNLLDGSKYQHFKPVLDAYIKNHFAAALVYK
;
A
#
# COMPACT_ATOMS: atom_id res chain seq x y z
N MET A 1 -45.55 -22.20 -13.65
CA MET A 1 -44.64 -21.22 -14.27
C MET A 1 -43.71 -20.54 -13.26
N GLU A 2 -44.17 -20.11 -12.07
CA GLU A 2 -43.25 -19.72 -10.97
C GLU A 2 -42.75 -20.90 -10.12
N ALA A 3 -43.55 -21.97 -9.98
CA ALA A 3 -43.16 -23.17 -9.22
C ALA A 3 -42.08 -24.05 -9.90
N ASP A 4 -42.09 -24.11 -11.24
CA ASP A 4 -41.12 -24.91 -12.01
C ASP A 4 -39.73 -24.25 -12.11
N LEU A 5 -39.66 -22.93 -11.88
CA LEU A 5 -38.40 -22.18 -11.78
C LEU A 5 -37.74 -22.43 -10.42
N GLN A 6 -38.51 -22.52 -9.33
CA GLN A 6 -37.97 -22.83 -8.00
C GLN A 6 -37.38 -24.25 -7.91
N GLU A 7 -38.02 -25.25 -8.53
CA GLU A 7 -37.51 -26.63 -8.54
C GLU A 7 -36.28 -26.80 -9.46
N PHE A 8 -36.20 -26.01 -10.53
CA PHE A 8 -35.01 -25.93 -11.40
C PHE A 8 -33.81 -25.28 -10.72
N PHE A 9 -34.03 -24.30 -9.83
CA PHE A 9 -32.98 -23.66 -9.03
C PHE A 9 -32.52 -24.53 -7.84
N SER A 10 -33.42 -25.29 -7.21
CA SER A 10 -33.09 -26.21 -6.10
C SER A 10 -32.16 -27.35 -6.53
N ARG A 11 -32.36 -27.94 -7.72
CA ARG A 11 -31.47 -29.01 -8.25
C ARG A 11 -30.10 -28.53 -8.73
N LYS A 12 -29.88 -27.22 -8.89
CA LYS A 12 -28.59 -26.63 -9.26
C LYS A 12 -27.75 -26.19 -8.06
N PHE A 13 -28.12 -26.57 -6.84
CA PHE A 13 -27.34 -26.23 -5.65
C PHE A 13 -25.98 -26.95 -5.60
N SER A 14 -25.91 -28.18 -6.11
CA SER A 14 -24.62 -28.87 -6.36
C SER A 14 -23.82 -28.22 -7.51
N GLN A 15 -24.47 -27.34 -8.29
CA GLN A 15 -23.83 -26.56 -9.34
C GLN A 15 -23.28 -25.22 -8.89
N ALA A 16 -23.34 -24.75 -7.64
CA ALA A 16 -22.66 -23.47 -7.32
C ALA A 16 -21.13 -23.60 -7.45
N LYS A 17 -20.57 -24.74 -7.01
CA LYS A 17 -19.18 -25.12 -7.28
C LYS A 17 -18.95 -25.42 -8.76
N PHE A 18 -19.94 -25.96 -9.47
CA PHE A 18 -19.91 -26.23 -10.92
C PHE A 18 -20.09 -24.96 -11.77
N LEU A 19 -20.79 -23.93 -11.32
CA LEU A 19 -21.09 -22.70 -12.04
C LEU A 19 -19.91 -21.76 -11.86
N VAL A 20 -19.34 -21.69 -10.65
CA VAL A 20 -18.06 -21.02 -10.39
C VAL A 20 -16.89 -21.80 -11.03
N MET A 21 -16.87 -23.15 -11.01
CA MET A 21 -15.90 -23.92 -11.82
C MET A 21 -16.14 -23.80 -13.32
N CYS A 22 -17.37 -23.75 -13.83
CA CYS A 22 -17.63 -23.57 -15.26
C CYS A 22 -17.34 -22.14 -15.72
N LEU A 23 -17.43 -21.15 -14.82
CA LEU A 23 -17.02 -19.78 -15.08
C LEU A 23 -15.50 -19.60 -15.04
N LEU A 24 -14.73 -20.49 -14.38
CA LEU A 24 -13.27 -20.35 -14.17
C LEU A 24 -12.39 -21.42 -14.84
N ASN A 25 -12.92 -22.60 -15.16
CA ASN A 25 -12.28 -23.60 -16.02
C ASN A 25 -12.97 -23.60 -17.38
N ASP A 26 -12.41 -22.87 -18.36
CA ASP A 26 -12.56 -23.08 -19.81
C ASP A 26 -13.92 -23.61 -20.34
N THR A 27 -15.06 -23.13 -19.82
CA THR A 27 -16.38 -23.56 -20.30
C THR A 27 -17.40 -22.43 -20.31
N PHE A 28 -17.15 -21.42 -21.15
CA PHE A 28 -18.17 -20.45 -21.55
C PHE A 28 -19.00 -20.94 -22.77
N ASN A 29 -20.31 -21.03 -22.51
CA ASN A 29 -21.46 -20.77 -23.39
C ASN A 29 -21.91 -21.77 -24.49
N LEU A 30 -23.16 -22.24 -24.33
CA LEU A 30 -23.98 -23.02 -25.27
C LEU A 30 -24.14 -22.34 -26.66
N TYR A 31 -23.94 -21.02 -26.72
CA TYR A 31 -23.92 -20.27 -27.97
C TYR A 31 -22.66 -20.54 -28.81
N LEU A 32 -21.51 -20.77 -28.15
CA LEU A 32 -20.30 -21.24 -28.82
C LEU A 32 -20.39 -22.73 -29.18
N GLN A 33 -21.13 -23.57 -28.46
CA GLN A 33 -21.33 -24.99 -28.83
C GLN A 33 -21.98 -25.18 -30.21
N ARG A 34 -22.82 -24.26 -30.68
CA ARG A 34 -23.38 -24.30 -32.05
C ARG A 34 -22.36 -23.92 -33.12
N GLN A 35 -21.37 -23.09 -32.80
CA GLN A 35 -20.25 -22.74 -33.70
C GLN A 35 -19.10 -23.77 -33.60
N LEU A 36 -18.82 -24.28 -32.40
CA LEU A 36 -17.87 -25.35 -32.12
C LEU A 36 -18.33 -26.71 -32.66
N ARG A 37 -19.63 -27.03 -32.78
CA ARG A 37 -20.02 -28.25 -33.52
C ARG A 37 -19.62 -28.19 -35.00
N LYS A 38 -19.64 -27.00 -35.61
CA LYS A 38 -19.15 -26.79 -36.98
C LYS A 38 -17.61 -26.82 -37.07
N TYR A 39 -16.90 -26.54 -35.97
CA TYR A 39 -15.43 -26.61 -35.89
C TYR A 39 -14.88 -27.95 -35.36
N GLN A 40 -15.60 -28.66 -34.48
CA GLN A 40 -15.27 -29.98 -33.91
C GLN A 40 -15.41 -31.07 -34.97
N GLN A 41 -16.38 -30.93 -35.88
CA GLN A 41 -16.48 -31.81 -37.04
C GLN A 41 -15.28 -31.64 -38.00
N LYS A 42 -14.57 -30.50 -37.93
CA LYS A 42 -13.32 -30.20 -38.65
C LYS A 42 -12.04 -30.49 -37.83
N ALA A 43 -12.13 -30.54 -36.50
CA ALA A 43 -10.99 -30.74 -35.59
C ALA A 43 -10.79 -32.22 -35.18
N LEU A 44 -11.78 -33.08 -35.40
CA LEU A 44 -11.65 -34.54 -35.29
C LEU A 44 -10.77 -35.16 -36.41
N GLU A 45 -10.35 -34.34 -37.37
CA GLU A 45 -9.52 -34.73 -38.52
C GLU A 45 -8.00 -34.60 -38.25
N SER A 46 -7.59 -34.17 -37.04
CA SER A 46 -6.16 -33.99 -36.70
C SER A 46 -5.60 -35.09 -35.77
N PRO A 47 -4.53 -35.80 -36.17
CA PRO A 47 -3.99 -36.96 -35.44
C PRO A 47 -3.37 -36.64 -34.07
N ASN A 48 -3.06 -35.37 -33.77
CA ASN A 48 -2.33 -34.98 -32.56
C ASN A 48 -3.17 -34.92 -31.27
N ASN A 49 -4.51 -34.96 -31.36
CA ASN A 49 -5.37 -34.79 -30.17
C ASN A 49 -5.71 -36.10 -29.45
N ALA A 50 -5.74 -37.24 -30.14
CA ALA A 50 -6.10 -38.53 -29.52
C ALA A 50 -5.06 -38.99 -28.48
N LEU A 51 -3.76 -38.80 -28.76
CA LEU A 51 -2.68 -39.19 -27.84
C LEU A 51 -2.63 -38.34 -26.57
N LYS A 52 -2.95 -37.03 -26.66
CA LYS A 52 -3.03 -36.13 -25.48
C LYS A 52 -4.21 -36.43 -24.57
N LEU A 53 -5.23 -37.11 -25.09
CA LEU A 53 -6.45 -37.48 -24.37
C LEU A 53 -6.44 -38.94 -23.89
N GLY A 54 -5.36 -39.69 -24.12
CA GLY A 54 -5.23 -41.09 -23.69
C GLY A 54 -6.13 -42.08 -24.44
N LEU A 55 -6.53 -41.76 -25.67
CA LEU A 55 -7.38 -42.60 -26.51
C LEU A 55 -6.54 -43.43 -27.49
N ASP A 56 -7.04 -44.63 -27.83
CA ASP A 56 -6.37 -45.55 -28.76
C ASP A 56 -6.20 -44.97 -30.16
N LEU A 57 -5.04 -45.23 -30.76
CA LEU A 57 -4.68 -44.74 -32.09
C LEU A 57 -5.40 -45.57 -33.17
N VAL A 58 -6.21 -44.90 -34.00
CA VAL A 58 -6.93 -45.54 -35.11
C VAL A 58 -6.07 -45.54 -36.38
N PRO A 59 -5.86 -46.70 -37.04
CA PRO A 59 -5.11 -46.79 -38.31
C PRO A 59 -5.76 -45.93 -39.42
N ARG A 60 -4.95 -45.12 -40.12
CA ARG A 60 -5.41 -44.22 -41.20
C ARG A 60 -4.52 -44.29 -42.41
N GLN A 61 -5.11 -44.07 -43.59
CA GLN A 61 -4.39 -43.86 -44.83
C GLN A 61 -4.73 -42.45 -45.35
N GLY A 62 -3.77 -41.53 -45.22
CA GLY A 62 -4.03 -40.10 -45.45
C GLY A 62 -5.01 -39.52 -44.43
N ALA A 63 -6.09 -38.89 -44.88
CA ALA A 63 -7.12 -38.29 -44.02
C ALA A 63 -8.22 -39.30 -43.58
N ASN A 64 -8.33 -40.44 -44.26
CA ASN A 64 -9.44 -41.37 -44.09
C ASN A 64 -9.12 -42.48 -43.07
N MET A 65 -10.12 -42.83 -42.27
CA MET A 65 -10.09 -44.00 -41.39
C MET A 65 -10.17 -45.28 -42.23
N VAL A 66 -9.34 -46.25 -41.92
CA VAL A 66 -9.32 -47.53 -42.62
C VAL A 66 -10.30 -48.50 -41.94
N GLU A 67 -11.15 -49.16 -42.72
CA GLU A 67 -12.04 -50.21 -42.23
C GLU A 67 -11.25 -51.53 -42.08
N PRO A 68 -11.21 -52.14 -40.87
CA PRO A 68 -10.40 -53.33 -40.60
C PRO A 68 -10.75 -54.54 -41.47
N ASP A 69 -12.02 -54.65 -41.87
CA ASP A 69 -12.53 -55.79 -42.63
C ASP A 69 -12.20 -55.70 -44.13
N SER A 70 -11.69 -54.54 -44.58
CA SER A 70 -11.37 -54.26 -45.99
C SER A 70 -9.92 -54.56 -46.36
N MET A 71 -9.07 -54.93 -45.40
CA MET A 71 -7.62 -55.10 -45.58
C MET A 71 -7.10 -56.38 -44.92
N SER A 72 -5.95 -56.88 -45.39
CA SER A 72 -5.32 -58.02 -44.70
C SER A 72 -4.72 -57.59 -43.36
N VAL A 73 -4.64 -58.54 -42.42
CA VAL A 73 -4.11 -58.29 -41.06
C VAL A 73 -2.68 -57.72 -41.10
N VAL A 74 -1.87 -58.15 -42.06
CA VAL A 74 -0.47 -57.70 -42.23
C VAL A 74 -0.43 -56.26 -42.74
N GLU A 75 -1.30 -55.91 -43.70
CA GLU A 75 -1.39 -54.55 -44.22
C GLU A 75 -1.96 -53.59 -43.16
N LEU A 76 -2.95 -54.01 -42.39
CA LEU A 76 -3.51 -53.23 -41.29
C LEU A 76 -2.43 -52.91 -40.24
N TYR A 77 -1.56 -53.89 -39.93
CA TYR A 77 -0.43 -53.70 -39.02
C TYR A 77 0.57 -52.67 -39.57
N HIS A 78 0.92 -52.75 -40.86
CA HIS A 78 1.82 -51.76 -41.47
C HIS A 78 1.24 -50.34 -41.48
N VAL A 79 -0.07 -50.21 -41.73
CA VAL A 79 -0.78 -48.92 -41.66
C VAL A 79 -0.81 -48.37 -40.22
N HIS A 80 -1.02 -49.24 -39.23
CA HIS A 80 -0.98 -48.87 -37.81
C HIS A 80 0.42 -48.39 -37.39
N VAL A 81 1.47 -49.13 -37.72
CA VAL A 81 2.86 -48.77 -37.41
C VAL A 81 3.25 -47.44 -38.07
N SER A 82 2.92 -47.26 -39.35
CA SER A 82 3.19 -45.99 -40.06
C SER A 82 2.41 -44.81 -39.47
N SER A 83 1.18 -45.04 -39.02
CA SER A 83 0.37 -44.03 -38.32
C SER A 83 1.00 -43.63 -36.98
N ALA A 84 1.53 -44.61 -36.22
CA ALA A 84 2.21 -44.35 -34.96
C ALA A 84 3.52 -43.56 -35.15
N GLU A 85 4.34 -43.94 -36.13
CA GLU A 85 5.62 -43.27 -36.44
C GLU A 85 5.45 -41.81 -36.90
N ASN A 86 4.42 -41.52 -37.70
CA ASN A 86 4.06 -40.16 -38.09
C ASN A 86 3.62 -39.30 -36.89
N THR A 87 3.03 -39.90 -35.86
CA THR A 87 2.61 -39.18 -34.64
C THR A 87 3.80 -38.90 -33.71
N HIS A 88 4.77 -39.82 -33.65
CA HIS A 88 5.99 -39.65 -32.85
C HIS A 88 7.02 -38.68 -33.47
N SER A 89 7.15 -38.65 -34.80
CA SER A 89 8.11 -37.78 -35.50
C SER A 89 7.79 -36.28 -35.37
N VAL A 90 6.51 -35.91 -35.22
CA VAL A 90 6.07 -34.52 -34.97
C VAL A 90 6.31 -34.09 -33.52
N SER A 91 6.38 -35.05 -32.58
CA SER A 91 6.68 -34.78 -31.16
C SER A 91 8.19 -34.58 -30.88
N ALA A 92 9.06 -35.07 -31.78
CA ALA A 92 10.52 -34.99 -31.63
C ALA A 92 11.16 -33.73 -32.24
N ARG A 93 10.45 -32.97 -33.09
CA ARG A 93 10.91 -31.66 -33.59
C ARG A 93 10.35 -30.54 -32.72
N GLY A 94 11.00 -30.34 -31.58
CA GLY A 94 11.18 -29.01 -30.97
C GLY A 94 9.90 -28.22 -30.68
N THR A 95 8.99 -28.76 -29.88
CA THR A 95 8.29 -27.86 -28.95
C THR A 95 9.25 -27.63 -27.80
N ILE A 96 10.03 -26.55 -27.91
CA ILE A 96 10.48 -25.81 -26.73
C ILE A 96 9.20 -25.66 -25.91
N LYS A 97 9.04 -26.45 -24.84
CA LYS A 97 8.15 -26.08 -23.76
C LYS A 97 8.63 -24.71 -23.37
N LYS A 98 7.96 -23.66 -23.86
CA LYS A 98 8.10 -22.31 -23.36
C LYS A 98 7.72 -22.51 -21.91
N ARG A 99 8.72 -22.68 -21.05
CA ARG A 99 8.57 -22.61 -19.61
C ARG A 99 7.79 -21.31 -19.45
N GLU A 100 6.51 -21.38 -19.10
CA GLU A 100 5.79 -20.17 -18.74
C GLU A 100 6.65 -19.58 -17.63
N LEU A 101 7.40 -18.54 -17.97
CA LEU A 101 8.17 -17.80 -17.01
C LEU A 101 7.10 -17.27 -16.07
N LYS A 102 6.98 -17.88 -14.89
CA LYS A 102 6.20 -17.32 -13.80
C LYS A 102 6.65 -15.87 -13.70
N LYS A 103 5.81 -14.95 -14.16
CA LYS A 103 6.13 -13.53 -14.09
C LYS A 103 6.20 -13.22 -12.60
N THR A 104 7.38 -12.86 -12.13
CA THR A 104 7.51 -12.31 -10.77
C THR A 104 6.70 -11.02 -10.73
N LEU A 105 5.75 -10.95 -9.81
CA LEU A 105 4.84 -9.80 -9.69
C LEU A 105 5.20 -8.87 -8.53
N THR A 106 6.02 -9.37 -7.60
CA THR A 106 6.44 -8.64 -6.41
C THR A 106 7.94 -8.69 -6.26
N HIS A 107 8.50 -7.53 -5.94
CA HIS A 107 9.92 -7.30 -5.78
C HIS A 107 10.15 -6.57 -4.45
N HIS A 108 11.31 -6.80 -3.85
CA HIS A 108 11.71 -6.15 -2.62
C HIS A 108 13.14 -5.63 -2.79
N LEU A 109 13.47 -4.51 -2.15
CA LEU A 109 14.80 -3.91 -2.21
C LEU A 109 15.40 -3.94 -0.81
N TYR A 110 16.40 -4.78 -0.61
CA TYR A 110 17.26 -4.70 0.56
C TYR A 110 18.15 -3.46 0.47
N PHE A 111 18.20 -2.72 1.57
CA PHE A 111 18.94 -1.48 1.72
C PHE A 111 19.72 -1.52 3.04
N CYS A 112 20.97 -1.11 3.02
CA CYS A 112 21.72 -0.88 4.25
C CYS A 112 22.64 0.34 4.16
N MET A 113 22.66 1.16 5.21
CA MET A 113 23.63 2.25 5.34
C MET A 113 24.94 1.70 5.91
N ARG A 114 26.00 1.67 5.11
CA ARG A 114 27.31 1.10 5.46
C ARG A 114 28.22 2.08 6.18
N ASP A 115 28.13 3.36 5.84
CA ASP A 115 28.90 4.42 6.48
C ASP A 115 28.19 5.78 6.36
N PHE A 116 28.49 6.67 7.31
CA PHE A 116 28.06 8.06 7.30
C PHE A 116 29.28 8.95 7.54
N GLY A 117 29.86 9.46 6.45
CA GLY A 117 31.12 10.17 6.47
C GLY A 117 31.06 11.59 7.06
N HIS A 118 29.87 12.11 7.39
CA HIS A 118 29.69 13.49 7.87
C HIS A 118 29.75 13.60 9.40
N HIS A 119 30.46 14.61 9.91
CA HIS A 119 30.45 14.95 11.34
C HIS A 119 29.59 16.19 11.60
N ILE A 120 28.42 16.00 12.22
CA ILE A 120 27.44 17.09 12.44
C ILE A 120 27.64 17.76 13.81
N GLY A 121 28.27 17.09 14.78
CA GLY A 121 28.45 17.60 16.15
C GLY A 121 27.22 17.50 17.05
N GLU A 122 26.08 17.06 16.52
CA GLU A 122 24.83 16.78 17.23
C GLU A 122 24.35 15.36 16.90
N ASP A 123 23.43 14.83 17.73
CA ASP A 123 22.72 13.60 17.38
C ASP A 123 21.97 13.82 16.06
N THR A 124 22.00 12.80 15.20
CA THR A 124 21.54 12.91 13.81
C THR A 124 20.56 11.78 13.50
N GLU A 125 19.50 12.12 12.78
CA GLU A 125 18.56 11.18 12.21
C GLU A 125 18.64 11.24 10.68
N VAL A 126 18.84 10.09 10.04
CA VAL A 126 18.85 9.97 8.58
C VAL A 126 17.66 9.13 8.14
N TYR A 127 16.76 9.74 7.38
CA TYR A 127 15.55 9.10 6.87
C TYR A 127 15.70 8.73 5.40
N PHE A 128 15.57 7.45 5.07
CA PHE A 128 15.65 6.94 3.70
C PHE A 128 14.28 6.57 3.13
N SER A 129 14.01 6.97 1.90
CA SER A 129 12.78 6.64 1.16
C SER A 129 13.05 6.41 -0.32
N LEU A 130 12.16 5.65 -0.96
CA LEU A 130 12.11 5.52 -2.41
C LEU A 130 11.20 6.59 -3.01
N TYR A 131 11.69 7.28 -4.05
CA TYR A 131 10.97 8.35 -4.73
C TYR A 131 10.94 8.11 -6.23
N ASP A 132 9.76 8.23 -6.84
CA ASP A 132 9.53 8.15 -8.28
C ASP A 132 9.47 9.58 -8.84
N ALA A 133 10.51 9.99 -9.55
CA ALA A 133 10.60 11.33 -10.11
C ALA A 133 9.67 11.55 -11.32
N GLY A 134 9.30 10.48 -12.02
CA GLY A 134 8.35 10.54 -13.12
C GLY A 134 6.93 10.85 -12.62
N LYS A 135 6.55 10.26 -11.47
CA LYS A 135 5.25 10.48 -10.81
C LYS A 135 5.28 11.59 -9.75
N GLN A 136 6.45 12.14 -9.44
CA GLN A 136 6.68 13.13 -8.39
C GLN A 136 6.10 12.73 -7.02
N LYS A 137 6.33 11.47 -6.63
CA LYS A 137 5.79 10.93 -5.38
C LYS A 137 6.73 9.93 -4.73
N TYR A 138 6.65 9.85 -3.41
CA TYR A 138 7.27 8.78 -2.64
C TYR A 138 6.55 7.45 -2.90
N LEU A 139 7.33 6.38 -3.04
CA LEU A 139 6.85 5.01 -3.20
C LEU A 139 6.83 4.25 -1.88
N SER A 140 7.64 4.65 -0.90
CA SER A 140 7.79 3.93 0.36
C SER A 140 7.61 4.83 1.57
N GLU A 141 7.37 4.21 2.72
CA GLU A 141 7.61 4.83 4.02
C GLU A 141 9.07 5.29 4.18
N ARG A 142 9.33 6.04 5.26
CA ARG A 142 10.68 6.40 5.67
C ARG A 142 11.29 5.26 6.48
N PHE A 143 12.59 5.01 6.31
CA PHE A 143 13.40 4.18 7.18
C PHE A 143 14.39 5.05 7.95
N LEU A 144 14.44 4.91 9.27
CA LEU A 144 15.30 5.76 10.11
C LEU A 144 16.57 5.03 10.54
N VAL A 145 17.71 5.69 10.34
CA VAL A 145 18.98 5.37 10.97
C VAL A 145 19.38 6.50 11.92
N LYS A 146 19.63 6.17 13.19
CA LYS A 146 20.10 7.12 14.21
C LYS A 146 21.62 7.08 14.30
N ILE A 147 22.22 8.26 14.44
CA ILE A 147 23.66 8.46 14.55
C ILE A 147 23.91 9.34 15.76
N SER A 148 24.78 8.89 16.66
CA SER A 148 25.15 9.66 17.84
C SER A 148 26.07 10.83 17.47
N LYS A 149 26.10 11.86 18.31
CA LYS A 149 27.10 12.95 18.24
C LYS A 149 28.56 12.46 18.21
N GLU A 150 28.84 11.27 18.75
CA GLU A 150 30.18 10.66 18.81
C GLU A 150 30.58 9.99 17.49
N GLY A 151 29.66 9.93 16.52
CA GLY A 151 29.90 9.35 15.20
C GLY A 151 29.18 8.02 14.98
N PHE A 152 29.26 7.55 13.74
CA PHE A 152 28.55 6.36 13.26
C PHE A 152 29.17 5.05 13.79
N THR A 153 30.50 4.94 13.80
CA THR A 153 31.23 3.73 14.24
C THR A 153 30.92 3.32 15.68
N ASN A 154 30.71 4.29 16.58
CA ASN A 154 30.43 4.03 18.00
C ASN A 154 28.96 3.63 18.24
N HIS A 155 28.06 3.91 17.30
CA HIS A 155 26.64 3.57 17.41
C HIS A 155 26.33 2.14 16.93
N ILE A 156 27.12 1.62 15.98
CA ILE A 156 26.93 0.27 15.40
C ILE A 156 27.21 -0.85 16.39
N GLU A 157 28.04 -0.63 17.42
CA GLU A 157 28.35 -1.65 18.44
C GLU A 157 27.11 -2.10 19.25
N LYS A 158 25.96 -1.42 19.12
CA LYS A 158 24.77 -1.70 19.92
C LYS A 158 23.57 -2.33 19.21
N LEU A 159 23.58 -2.67 17.91
CA LEU A 159 22.64 -3.57 17.18
C LEU A 159 22.55 -3.14 15.71
N HIS A 160 22.36 -4.09 14.79
CA HIS A 160 22.27 -3.92 13.32
C HIS A 160 21.03 -3.12 12.83
N SER A 161 20.76 -1.93 13.37
CA SER A 161 19.58 -1.10 13.10
C SER A 161 19.69 -0.22 11.83
N ASN A 162 20.65 -0.48 10.95
CA ASN A 162 21.00 0.35 9.79
C ASN A 162 20.57 -0.23 8.45
N CYS A 163 19.88 -1.38 8.45
CA CYS A 163 19.37 -2.01 7.25
C CYS A 163 17.84 -2.18 7.28
N THR A 164 17.21 -2.12 6.10
CA THR A 164 15.79 -2.36 5.89
C THR A 164 15.54 -3.13 4.58
N VAL A 165 14.38 -3.74 4.45
CA VAL A 165 13.85 -4.21 3.16
C VAL A 165 12.65 -3.35 2.81
N PHE A 166 12.73 -2.61 1.71
CA PHE A 166 11.56 -1.98 1.10
C PHE A 166 10.72 -3.07 0.44
N THR A 167 9.47 -3.23 0.88
CA THR A 167 8.63 -4.34 0.47
C THR A 167 7.61 -3.99 -0.61
N ASP A 168 7.14 -5.01 -1.33
CA ASP A 168 5.92 -4.97 -2.13
C ASP A 168 5.98 -4.02 -3.33
N LEU A 169 7.16 -3.88 -3.93
CA LEU A 169 7.38 -3.10 -5.14
C LEU A 169 6.82 -3.88 -6.34
N GLY A 170 5.93 -3.23 -7.09
CA GLY A 170 5.31 -3.80 -8.28
C GLY A 170 6.20 -3.66 -9.51
N ASN A 171 5.84 -4.34 -10.60
CA ASN A 171 6.56 -4.21 -11.88
C ASN A 171 6.51 -2.78 -12.44
N SER A 172 5.42 -2.05 -12.16
CA SER A 172 5.25 -0.65 -12.58
C SER A 172 6.10 0.34 -11.77
N ASP A 173 6.63 -0.10 -10.62
CA ASP A 173 7.50 0.69 -9.76
C ASP A 173 8.99 0.51 -10.14
N LEU A 174 9.35 -0.57 -10.85
CA LEU A 174 10.71 -0.83 -11.32
C LEU A 174 11.02 -0.07 -12.62
N ASN A 175 11.27 1.23 -12.52
CA ASN A 175 11.57 2.09 -13.66
C ASN A 175 12.89 2.87 -13.48
N LYS A 176 13.29 3.64 -14.50
CA LYS A 176 14.56 4.37 -14.52
C LYS A 176 14.57 5.65 -13.65
N ASP A 177 13.40 6.12 -13.25
CA ASP A 177 13.21 7.38 -12.54
C ASP A 177 13.05 7.17 -11.02
N ILE A 178 13.55 6.04 -10.51
CA ILE A 178 13.55 5.73 -9.08
C ILE A 178 14.83 6.20 -8.41
N TYR A 179 14.66 6.91 -7.31
CA TYR A 179 15.72 7.49 -6.50
C TYR A 179 15.60 7.04 -5.05
N VAL A 180 16.74 6.82 -4.40
CA VAL A 180 16.81 6.81 -2.93
C VAL A 180 17.03 8.24 -2.48
N VAL A 181 16.17 8.72 -1.58
CA VAL A 181 16.27 10.04 -0.96
C VAL A 181 16.59 9.88 0.52
N ALA A 182 17.65 10.54 0.98
CA ALA A 182 18.11 10.55 2.36
C ALA A 182 17.91 11.94 2.97
N HIS A 183 16.98 12.10 3.91
CA HIS A 183 16.82 13.35 4.66
C HIS A 183 17.67 13.30 5.92
N VAL A 184 18.68 14.16 6.00
CA VAL A 184 19.57 14.30 7.14
C VAL A 184 19.03 15.40 8.05
N MET A 185 18.73 15.03 9.30
CA MET A 185 18.20 15.91 10.33
C MET A 185 19.13 15.93 11.52
N ARG A 186 19.36 17.12 12.10
CA ARG A 186 20.10 17.29 13.35
C ARG A 186 19.14 17.45 14.51
N ILE A 187 19.48 16.85 15.65
CA ILE A 187 18.72 16.88 16.89
C ILE A 187 19.54 17.61 17.94
N GLY A 188 19.02 18.75 18.37
CA GLY A 188 19.70 19.51 19.41
C GLY A 188 18.96 20.78 19.78
N LYS A 189 19.70 21.71 20.38
CA LYS A 189 19.16 23.00 20.82
C LYS A 189 18.83 23.88 19.62
N MET A 190 17.80 24.73 19.71
CA MET A 190 17.37 25.58 18.59
C MET A 190 18.51 26.35 17.93
N LEU A 191 19.37 26.97 18.75
CA LEU A 191 20.61 27.62 18.33
C LEU A 191 21.79 26.72 18.68
N TYR A 192 22.54 26.30 17.67
CA TYR A 192 23.74 25.49 17.85
C TYR A 192 24.86 26.34 18.46
N SER A 193 25.58 25.82 19.47
CA SER A 193 26.79 26.45 20.00
C SER A 193 27.83 25.41 20.44
N ASP A 194 29.01 25.44 19.81
CA ASP A 194 30.15 24.55 20.11
C ASP A 194 30.72 24.76 21.53
N SER A 195 30.43 25.90 22.16
CA SER A 195 31.01 26.34 23.43
C SER A 195 30.36 25.73 24.68
N SER A 196 29.39 24.83 24.52
CA SER A 196 28.53 24.33 25.61
C SER A 196 29.07 23.12 26.40
N LYS A 197 30.36 22.77 26.29
CA LYS A 197 31.02 21.68 27.06
C LYS A 197 31.09 21.91 28.58
N LYS A 198 30.60 23.02 29.14
CA LYS A 198 30.80 23.38 30.57
C LYS A 198 29.53 23.55 31.42
N THR A 199 28.33 23.27 30.92
CA THR A 199 27.10 23.63 31.65
C THR A 199 26.06 22.51 31.74
N GLU A 200 26.48 21.27 32.04
CA GLU A 200 25.57 20.13 32.29
C GLU A 200 24.98 20.07 33.71
N LYS A 201 25.01 21.18 34.48
CA LYS A 201 24.44 21.25 35.84
C LYS A 201 23.12 22.02 35.92
N ALA A 202 22.21 21.82 34.97
CA ALA A 202 20.84 22.32 35.09
C ALA A 202 19.87 21.13 35.15
N ALA A 203 19.10 21.05 36.24
CA ALA A 203 18.23 19.94 36.63
C ALA A 203 16.91 19.88 35.82
N GLY A 204 17.02 19.76 34.49
CA GLY A 204 15.89 19.50 33.60
C GLY A 204 16.38 18.81 32.33
N GLN A 205 15.56 17.93 31.74
CA GLN A 205 15.92 17.33 30.45
C GLN A 205 15.99 18.44 29.39
N PRO A 206 17.09 18.53 28.61
CA PRO A 206 17.21 19.54 27.57
C PRO A 206 16.13 19.34 26.51
N GLN A 207 15.44 20.40 26.13
CA GLN A 207 14.53 20.35 24.99
C GLN A 207 15.34 20.19 23.70
N LEU A 208 15.14 19.06 23.02
CA LEU A 208 15.76 18.75 21.75
C LEU A 208 14.76 18.99 20.62
N PHE A 209 15.25 19.59 19.54
CA PHE A 209 14.46 19.92 18.35
C PHE A 209 15.07 19.27 17.13
N ARG A 210 14.23 18.61 16.33
CA ARG A 210 14.58 18.09 15.00
C ARG A 210 14.62 19.26 14.01
N ARG A 211 15.76 19.47 13.37
CA ARG A 211 15.96 20.55 12.40
C ARG A 211 16.60 20.01 11.12
N PRO A 212 16.25 20.57 9.96
CA PRO A 212 16.92 20.30 8.69
C PRO A 212 18.45 20.42 8.79
N HIS A 213 19.16 19.52 8.11
CA HIS A 213 20.60 19.62 7.89
C HIS A 213 20.99 19.45 6.41
N GLY A 214 20.44 18.47 5.71
CA GLY A 214 20.74 18.27 4.28
C GLY A 214 19.96 17.10 3.67
N ILE A 215 20.08 16.93 2.35
CA ILE A 215 19.46 15.83 1.61
C ILE A 215 20.48 15.14 0.71
N GLY A 216 20.53 13.81 0.76
CA GLY A 216 21.21 12.99 -0.25
C GLY A 216 20.21 12.43 -1.24
N VAL A 217 20.60 12.35 -2.52
CA VAL A 217 19.77 11.74 -3.58
C VAL A 217 20.65 10.86 -4.46
N GLN A 218 20.21 9.64 -4.74
CA GLN A 218 20.90 8.70 -5.62
C GLN A 218 19.90 8.04 -6.58
N ASN A 219 20.13 8.15 -7.90
CA ASN A 219 19.37 7.38 -8.88
C ASN A 219 19.76 5.90 -8.76
N ILE A 220 18.76 5.04 -8.69
CA ILE A 220 18.92 3.58 -8.64
C ILE A 220 18.17 2.87 -9.77
N GLY A 221 17.56 3.61 -10.71
CA GLY A 221 16.72 3.04 -11.75
C GLY A 221 17.44 2.09 -12.70
N GLU A 222 18.72 2.35 -13.00
CA GLU A 222 19.55 1.41 -13.77
C GLU A 222 19.78 0.10 -13.01
N PHE A 223 19.98 0.17 -11.69
CA PHE A 223 20.12 -1.02 -10.84
C PHE A 223 18.83 -1.85 -10.81
N LEU A 224 17.67 -1.19 -10.67
CA LEU A 224 16.36 -1.86 -10.65
C LEU A 224 15.98 -2.53 -11.97
N THR A 225 16.44 -1.98 -13.11
CA THR A 225 16.09 -2.46 -14.45
C THR A 225 17.13 -3.41 -15.04
N SER A 226 18.30 -3.53 -14.41
CA SER A 226 19.36 -4.44 -14.84
C SER A 226 18.88 -5.89 -14.73
N LYS A 227 19.00 -6.65 -15.83
CA LYS A 227 18.67 -8.09 -15.88
C LYS A 227 19.86 -8.97 -15.50
N SER A 228 20.86 -8.42 -14.80
CA SER A 228 22.03 -9.20 -14.41
C SER A 228 21.59 -10.33 -13.47
N GLU A 229 21.98 -11.56 -13.79
CA GLU A 229 21.73 -12.74 -12.94
C GLU A 229 22.52 -12.67 -11.61
N ASP A 230 23.48 -11.76 -11.51
CA ASP A 230 24.17 -11.43 -10.26
C ASP A 230 23.24 -10.67 -9.32
N ASN A 231 22.66 -11.41 -8.39
CA ASN A 231 21.99 -10.91 -7.18
C ASN A 231 23.01 -10.40 -6.13
N GLU A 232 24.13 -9.87 -6.59
CA GLU A 232 25.18 -9.34 -5.73
C GLU A 232 24.76 -8.02 -5.10
N GLU A 233 25.24 -7.82 -3.88
CA GLU A 233 25.03 -6.60 -3.13
C GLU A 233 25.94 -5.50 -3.68
N LYS A 234 25.36 -4.34 -4.04
CA LYS A 234 26.09 -3.23 -4.67
C LYS A 234 26.21 -2.05 -3.72
N GLU A 235 27.44 -1.61 -3.48
CA GLU A 235 27.74 -0.40 -2.71
C GLU A 235 27.75 0.86 -3.58
N ILE A 236 27.16 1.93 -3.08
CA ILE A 236 27.03 3.23 -3.76
C ILE A 236 27.31 4.35 -2.77
N SER A 237 28.13 5.32 -3.17
CA SER A 237 28.36 6.55 -2.40
C SER A 237 27.38 7.63 -2.81
N MET A 238 26.57 8.12 -1.87
CA MET A 238 25.62 9.21 -2.07
C MET A 238 26.17 10.51 -1.47
N LYS A 239 26.17 11.60 -2.25
CA LYS A 239 26.54 12.94 -1.76
C LYS A 239 25.36 13.58 -1.03
N VAL A 240 25.65 14.36 0.01
CA VAL A 240 24.65 15.17 0.73
C VAL A 240 24.75 16.62 0.28
N TYR A 241 23.59 17.24 0.14
CA TYR A 241 23.41 18.58 -0.35
C TYR A 241 22.66 19.44 0.67
N GLN A 242 22.93 20.74 0.66
CA GLN A 242 22.27 21.75 1.50
C GLN A 242 21.63 22.84 0.64
N GLY A 243 20.53 23.38 1.13
CA GLY A 243 19.83 24.54 0.60
C GLY A 243 19.26 25.37 1.74
N GLU A 244 18.36 26.29 1.43
CA GLU A 244 17.64 27.03 2.47
C GLU A 244 16.64 26.11 3.22
N ASP A 245 16.59 26.23 4.55
CA ASP A 245 15.70 25.39 5.39
C ASP A 245 14.22 25.46 4.98
N LYS A 246 13.77 26.60 4.43
CA LYS A 246 12.38 26.79 3.95
C LYS A 246 12.04 25.90 2.76
N ASP A 247 13.03 25.55 1.94
CA ASP A 247 12.89 24.75 0.73
C ASP A 247 13.21 23.27 0.98
N PHE A 248 13.52 22.89 2.23
CA PHE A 248 13.96 21.54 2.58
C PHE A 248 12.98 20.45 2.10
N HIS A 249 11.68 20.70 2.19
CA HIS A 249 10.63 19.77 1.77
C HIS A 249 10.70 19.36 0.29
N GLN A 250 11.27 20.21 -0.57
CA GLN A 250 11.37 20.01 -2.04
C GLN A 250 12.83 19.94 -2.53
N LEU A 251 13.80 19.97 -1.62
CA LEU A 251 15.22 20.03 -1.98
C LEU A 251 15.68 18.80 -2.77
N HIS A 252 15.08 17.63 -2.54
CA HIS A 252 15.32 16.42 -3.34
C HIS A 252 14.98 16.63 -4.83
N GLU A 253 13.87 17.31 -5.15
CA GLU A 253 13.51 17.63 -6.53
C GLU A 253 14.49 18.60 -7.17
N PHE A 254 14.97 19.59 -6.40
CA PHE A 254 15.98 20.53 -6.89
C PHE A 254 17.30 19.83 -7.22
N ILE A 255 17.71 18.83 -6.45
CA ILE A 255 18.89 18.01 -6.74
C ILE A 255 18.68 17.18 -8.01
N ILE A 256 17.54 16.49 -8.13
CA ILE A 256 17.20 15.67 -9.32
C ILE A 256 17.19 16.54 -10.59
N ARG A 257 16.66 17.76 -10.52
CA ARG A 257 16.61 18.72 -11.63
C ARG A 257 17.89 19.54 -11.82
N GLN A 258 18.94 19.27 -11.04
CA GLN A 258 20.23 19.99 -11.08
C GLN A 258 20.08 21.51 -10.95
N SER A 259 19.22 21.95 -10.03
CA SER A 259 19.00 23.38 -9.74
C SER A 259 20.21 24.02 -9.05
N GLY A 260 20.56 25.25 -9.42
CA GLY A 260 21.62 26.04 -8.78
C GLY A 260 21.31 26.53 -7.36
N LYS A 261 20.12 26.21 -6.81
CA LYS A 261 19.73 26.56 -5.43
C LYS A 261 20.35 25.67 -4.36
N VAL A 262 21.19 24.72 -4.75
CA VAL A 262 21.69 23.65 -3.90
C VAL A 262 23.21 23.64 -3.91
N SER A 263 23.81 23.43 -2.74
CA SER A 263 25.26 23.31 -2.55
C SER A 263 25.60 21.92 -2.00
N VAL A 264 26.72 21.34 -2.45
CA VAL A 264 27.21 20.07 -1.90
C VAL A 264 27.84 20.33 -0.53
N LEU A 265 27.57 19.47 0.45
CA LEU A 265 28.22 19.55 1.75
C LEU A 265 29.72 19.31 1.61
N SER A 266 30.53 20.31 1.97
CA SER A 266 32.00 20.25 1.85
C SER A 266 32.63 19.19 2.76
N GLY A 267 33.56 18.39 2.22
CA GLY A 267 34.44 17.51 3.00
C GLY A 267 35.43 16.72 2.12
N PRO A 268 36.25 15.82 2.70
CA PRO A 268 37.27 15.05 1.99
C PRO A 268 36.71 14.14 0.87
N ILE A 269 37.59 13.54 0.07
CA ILE A 269 37.27 12.88 -1.22
C ILE A 269 36.28 11.69 -1.14
N ASN A 270 36.00 11.14 0.06
CA ASN A 270 35.00 10.08 0.30
C ASN A 270 33.88 10.52 1.27
N TYR A 271 33.56 11.82 1.31
CA TYR A 271 32.59 12.40 2.24
C TYR A 271 31.16 12.26 1.70
N GLY A 272 30.40 11.30 2.24
CA GLY A 272 29.01 11.04 1.84
C GLY A 272 28.34 9.97 2.70
N ILE A 273 27.17 9.52 2.26
CA ILE A 273 26.46 8.37 2.84
C ILE A 273 26.78 7.15 1.96
N MET A 274 27.45 6.15 2.52
CA MET A 274 27.67 4.89 1.83
C MET A 274 26.46 4.00 2.05
N ILE A 275 25.80 3.60 0.97
CA ILE A 275 24.64 2.71 1.00
C ILE A 275 24.95 1.43 0.24
N SER A 276 24.23 0.38 0.57
CA SER A 276 24.33 -0.91 -0.08
C SER A 276 22.96 -1.45 -0.43
N LEU A 277 22.82 -1.98 -1.64
CA LEU A 277 21.54 -2.35 -2.24
C LEU A 277 21.58 -3.78 -2.79
N LYS A 278 20.49 -4.52 -2.60
CA LYS A 278 20.29 -5.84 -3.20
C LYS A 278 18.82 -6.05 -3.58
N MET A 279 18.55 -6.48 -4.81
CA MET A 279 17.20 -6.84 -5.23
C MET A 279 16.82 -8.24 -4.74
N LEU A 280 15.58 -8.38 -4.32
CA LEU A 280 14.96 -9.64 -3.93
C LEU A 280 13.66 -9.80 -4.73
N HIS A 281 13.39 -11.03 -5.19
CA HIS A 281 12.33 -11.30 -6.16
C HIS A 281 11.47 -12.46 -5.68
N GLY A 282 10.15 -12.30 -5.76
CA GLY A 282 9.19 -13.31 -5.30
C GLY A 282 8.51 -12.93 -3.99
N GLU A 283 7.76 -13.87 -3.43
CA GLU A 283 6.98 -13.64 -2.21
C GLU A 283 7.88 -13.48 -0.98
N LEU A 284 7.60 -12.46 -0.17
CA LEU A 284 8.40 -12.14 1.03
C LEU A 284 8.57 -13.34 1.99
N ARG A 285 7.54 -14.18 2.13
CA ARG A 285 7.60 -15.38 2.98
C ARG A 285 8.67 -16.37 2.49
N THR A 286 8.67 -16.65 1.19
CA THR A 286 9.65 -17.56 0.55
C THR A 286 11.06 -16.95 0.65
N ILE A 287 11.21 -15.67 0.34
CA ILE A 287 12.50 -14.97 0.40
C ILE A 287 13.10 -15.02 1.81
N ARG A 288 12.26 -14.86 2.84
CA ARG A 288 12.68 -14.90 4.25
C ARG A 288 13.14 -16.30 4.66
N GLU A 289 12.48 -17.34 4.18
CA GLU A 289 12.87 -18.74 4.40
C GLU A 289 14.18 -19.09 3.70
N GLU A 290 14.40 -18.58 2.48
CA GLU A 290 15.62 -18.79 1.70
C GLU A 290 16.82 -17.98 2.23
N ASN A 291 16.58 -16.84 2.91
CA ASN A 291 17.62 -15.92 3.35
C ASN A 291 17.53 -15.57 4.86
N PRO A 292 17.47 -16.54 5.79
CA PRO A 292 17.18 -16.28 7.20
C PRO A 292 18.19 -15.36 7.89
N LEU A 293 19.46 -15.41 7.48
CA LEU A 293 20.52 -14.55 8.02
C LEU A 293 20.34 -13.08 7.62
N LEU A 294 19.86 -12.83 6.40
CA LEU A 294 19.59 -11.47 5.91
C LEU A 294 18.49 -10.81 6.73
N PHE A 295 17.47 -11.56 7.17
CA PHE A 295 16.30 -11.03 7.88
C PHE A 295 16.43 -11.05 9.41
N LYS A 296 17.56 -11.49 9.98
CA LYS A 296 17.69 -11.71 11.43
C LYS A 296 17.57 -10.41 12.27
N ASN A 297 17.85 -9.24 11.70
CA ASN A 297 17.78 -7.93 12.37
C ASN A 297 17.39 -6.79 11.42
N VAL A 298 16.59 -7.08 10.40
CA VAL A 298 16.27 -6.10 9.35
C VAL A 298 14.84 -5.62 9.50
N SER A 299 14.66 -4.31 9.47
CA SER A 299 13.33 -3.70 9.47
C SER A 299 12.65 -3.91 8.12
N LEU A 300 11.32 -3.89 8.10
CA LEU A 300 10.56 -3.86 6.86
C LEU A 300 10.01 -2.45 6.67
N THR A 301 10.20 -1.88 5.49
CA THR A 301 9.65 -0.58 5.11
C THR A 301 8.60 -0.79 4.03
N SER A 302 7.33 -0.56 4.39
CA SER A 302 6.22 -0.81 3.49
C SER A 302 6.19 0.17 2.31
N LYS A 303 5.68 -0.29 1.17
CA LYS A 303 5.23 0.56 0.06
C LYS A 303 4.06 1.44 0.49
N LEU A 304 4.04 2.70 0.07
CA LEU A 304 2.88 3.58 0.16
C LEU A 304 1.84 3.16 -0.88
N GLY A 305 0.61 2.90 -0.44
CA GLY A 305 -0.40 2.25 -1.28
C GLY A 305 -0.29 0.73 -1.26
N PHE A 306 -1.07 0.08 -2.10
CA PHE A 306 -1.13 -1.38 -2.16
C PHE A 306 -0.08 -2.00 -3.10
N PRO A 307 0.31 -3.27 -2.86
CA PRO A 307 0.94 -4.08 -3.89
C PRO A 307 0.02 -4.22 -5.12
N ASP A 308 0.61 -4.57 -6.27
CA ASP A 308 -0.14 -4.83 -7.50
C ASP A 308 -1.15 -5.99 -7.35
N VAL A 309 -0.90 -6.91 -6.42
CA VAL A 309 -1.75 -8.06 -6.10
C VAL A 309 -1.93 -8.16 -4.58
N ILE A 310 -3.17 -8.25 -4.12
CA ILE A 310 -3.53 -8.47 -2.72
C ILE A 310 -4.06 -9.89 -2.61
N MET A 311 -3.39 -10.75 -1.83
CA MET A 311 -3.85 -12.14 -1.67
C MET A 311 -5.01 -12.21 -0.67
N PRO A 312 -5.95 -13.16 -0.83
CA PRO A 312 -7.02 -13.34 0.13
C PRO A 312 -6.46 -13.68 1.52
N GLY A 313 -7.03 -13.10 2.56
CA GLY A 313 -6.55 -13.22 3.93
C GLY A 313 -5.45 -12.21 4.33
N ASP A 314 -4.85 -11.46 3.40
CA ASP A 314 -3.93 -10.39 3.74
C ASP A 314 -4.68 -9.18 4.32
N VAL A 315 -4.45 -8.92 5.60
CA VAL A 315 -5.07 -7.80 6.33
C VAL A 315 -4.07 -6.66 6.41
N ARG A 316 -4.45 -5.49 5.87
CA ARG A 316 -3.71 -4.24 6.04
C ARG A 316 -4.66 -3.16 6.53
N ASN A 317 -4.21 -2.34 7.48
CA ASN A 317 -4.99 -1.23 8.01
C ASN A 317 -4.07 -0.07 8.42
N ASP A 318 -3.41 0.52 7.43
CA ASP A 318 -2.54 1.67 7.63
C ASP A 318 -3.25 2.94 7.14
N LEU A 319 -3.26 3.99 7.95
CA LEU A 319 -3.62 5.34 7.53
C LEU A 319 -2.38 6.21 7.52
N TYR A 320 -2.03 6.77 6.37
CA TYR A 320 -0.92 7.71 6.27
C TYR A 320 -1.44 9.13 6.41
N LEU A 321 -0.79 9.91 7.27
CA LEU A 321 -0.94 11.34 7.43
C LEU A 321 0.33 12.03 6.94
N ILE A 322 0.20 12.90 5.95
CA ILE A 322 1.28 13.78 5.50
C ILE A 322 1.03 15.16 6.09
N LEU A 323 1.91 15.59 6.98
CA LEU A 323 1.95 16.96 7.46
C LEU A 323 2.58 17.83 6.37
N ASP A 324 1.74 18.50 5.58
CA ASP A 324 2.15 19.16 4.33
C ASP A 324 2.76 20.54 4.63
N LYS A 325 1.92 21.51 4.97
CA LYS A 325 2.33 22.88 5.28
C LYS A 325 1.31 23.59 6.18
N GLY A 326 1.73 24.65 6.86
CA GLY A 326 0.82 25.49 7.66
C GLY A 326 1.07 26.97 7.42
N GLU A 327 0.07 27.80 7.68
CA GLU A 327 0.16 29.26 7.61
C GLU A 327 -0.27 29.85 8.95
N PHE A 328 0.65 30.59 9.58
CA PHE A 328 0.46 31.10 10.94
C PHE A 328 0.71 32.60 11.03
N GLU A 329 -0.04 33.27 11.90
CA GLU A 329 0.17 34.69 12.14
C GLU A 329 1.40 34.92 13.00
N ARG A 330 2.13 35.98 12.65
CA ARG A 330 3.28 36.46 13.42
C ARG A 330 2.90 36.98 14.81
N GLY A 331 1.65 37.42 15.00
CA GLY A 331 1.13 37.88 16.29
C GLY A 331 1.90 39.08 16.85
N GLY A 332 2.17 40.10 16.03
CA GLY A 332 2.82 41.35 16.44
C GLY A 332 4.31 41.28 16.77
N LYS A 333 4.96 40.11 16.66
CA LYS A 333 6.40 39.96 16.91
C LYS A 333 7.26 40.42 15.72
N SER A 334 8.51 40.81 16.01
CA SER A 334 9.50 41.24 15.01
C SER A 334 10.19 40.10 14.27
N THR A 335 10.03 38.85 14.71
CA THR A 335 10.56 37.62 14.09
C THR A 335 9.44 36.58 13.91
N GLY A 336 9.64 35.60 13.03
CA GLY A 336 8.68 34.50 12.87
C GLY A 336 8.67 33.57 14.09
N LYS A 337 7.62 32.77 14.24
CA LYS A 337 7.56 31.70 15.26
C LYS A 337 8.42 30.52 14.79
N ASN A 338 9.03 29.83 15.74
CA ASN A 338 9.54 28.47 15.53
C ASN A 338 8.40 27.52 15.88
N ILE A 339 7.85 26.84 14.89
CA ILE A 339 6.61 26.08 15.03
C ILE A 339 6.93 24.59 15.00
N GLU A 340 6.49 23.90 16.04
CA GLU A 340 6.46 22.45 16.11
C GLU A 340 5.00 22.00 16.15
N VAL A 341 4.68 20.97 15.37
CA VAL A 341 3.38 20.33 15.37
C VAL A 341 3.50 19.02 16.12
N ALA A 342 2.72 18.89 17.19
CA ALA A 342 2.54 17.62 17.89
C ALA A 342 1.27 16.95 17.39
N VAL A 343 1.41 15.76 16.82
CA VAL A 343 0.30 14.93 16.34
C VAL A 343 0.01 13.89 17.40
N VAL A 344 -1.25 13.81 17.81
CA VAL A 344 -1.76 12.78 18.72
C VAL A 344 -3.05 12.18 18.15
N VAL A 345 -3.29 10.90 18.46
CA VAL A 345 -4.52 10.20 18.05
C VAL A 345 -5.29 9.82 19.31
N LEU A 346 -6.58 10.11 19.29
CA LEU A 346 -7.50 9.77 20.37
C LEU A 346 -8.55 8.79 19.86
N ASP A 347 -8.94 7.83 20.69
CA ASP A 347 -10.04 6.90 20.38
C ASP A 347 -11.41 7.49 20.71
N GLY A 348 -12.48 6.73 20.42
CA GLY A 348 -13.86 7.15 20.70
C GLY A 348 -14.17 7.35 22.19
N GLU A 349 -13.34 6.82 23.09
CA GLU A 349 -13.41 7.05 24.53
C GLU A 349 -12.62 8.29 24.98
N LYS A 350 -12.04 9.03 24.01
CA LYS A 350 -11.21 10.23 24.22
C LYS A 350 -9.87 9.93 24.89
N ASN A 351 -9.42 8.68 24.86
CA ASN A 351 -8.11 8.29 25.38
C ASN A 351 -7.04 8.39 24.28
N VAL A 352 -5.84 8.81 24.65
CA VAL A 352 -4.69 8.81 23.72
C VAL A 352 -4.33 7.37 23.37
N VAL A 353 -4.32 7.07 22.07
CA VAL A 353 -3.93 5.75 21.58
C VAL A 353 -2.41 5.63 21.62
N LYS A 354 -1.93 4.73 22.49
CA LYS A 354 -0.49 4.56 22.71
C LYS A 354 0.20 3.92 21.52
N ASN A 355 1.41 4.42 21.21
CA ASN A 355 2.35 3.83 20.26
C ASN A 355 1.75 3.56 18.86
N CYS A 356 0.80 4.38 18.43
CA CYS A 356 0.12 4.21 17.15
C CYS A 356 0.73 5.02 16.01
N LEU A 357 1.62 5.97 16.30
CA LEU A 357 2.22 6.86 15.32
C LEU A 357 3.63 6.41 14.95
N TRP A 358 3.89 6.24 13.66
CA TRP A 358 5.18 5.83 13.12
C TRP A 358 5.71 6.88 12.16
N GLY A 359 6.78 7.57 12.54
CA GLY A 359 7.46 8.50 11.64
C GLY A 359 8.31 7.81 10.58
N ALA A 360 8.80 6.62 10.91
CA ALA A 360 9.63 5.79 10.05
C ALA A 360 9.62 4.34 10.56
N SER A 361 10.00 3.40 9.71
CA SER A 361 10.42 2.05 10.11
C SER A 361 11.79 2.09 10.79
N GLY A 362 12.14 1.03 11.53
CA GLY A 362 13.39 0.95 12.31
C GLY A 362 13.32 1.54 13.71
N ILE A 363 12.20 2.16 14.07
CA ILE A 363 11.88 2.61 15.43
C ILE A 363 10.51 2.11 15.84
N GLU A 364 10.27 2.03 17.14
CA GLU A 364 8.95 1.71 17.68
C GLU A 364 7.98 2.89 17.52
N GLY A 365 6.68 2.57 17.44
CA GLY A 365 5.62 3.57 17.39
C GLY A 365 5.58 4.43 18.65
N VAL A 366 5.23 5.70 18.47
CA VAL A 366 5.10 6.70 19.54
C VAL A 366 3.65 7.11 19.76
N SER A 367 3.35 7.68 20.93
CA SER A 367 2.00 8.16 21.28
C SER A 367 1.78 9.63 20.88
N GLU A 368 2.86 10.40 20.75
CA GLU A 368 2.89 11.76 20.24
C GLU A 368 4.03 11.86 19.22
N TYR A 369 3.73 12.36 18.03
CA TYR A 369 4.73 12.63 17.00
C TYR A 369 5.00 14.13 16.91
N ASN A 370 6.27 14.54 17.01
CA ASN A 370 6.68 15.94 16.91
C ASN A 370 7.37 16.19 15.56
N SER A 371 6.91 17.22 14.83
CA SER A 371 7.48 17.62 13.54
C SER A 371 8.88 18.23 13.69
N MET A 372 9.60 18.34 12.57
CA MET A 372 10.76 19.22 12.48
C MET A 372 10.36 20.69 12.62
N ILE A 373 11.34 21.53 12.89
CA ILE A 373 11.18 22.97 13.05
C ILE A 373 11.99 23.71 12.00
N ILE A 374 11.33 24.64 11.30
CA ILE A 374 11.96 25.61 10.41
C ILE A 374 12.13 26.93 11.18
N TYR A 375 13.36 27.42 11.26
CA TYR A 375 13.71 28.56 12.09
C TYR A 375 13.03 29.85 11.61
N HIS A 376 12.34 30.53 12.52
CA HIS A 376 11.64 31.80 12.29
C HIS A 376 10.73 31.82 11.05
N HIS A 377 10.06 30.70 10.77
CA HIS A 377 9.22 30.57 9.58
C HIS A 377 7.75 30.36 9.96
N ASN A 378 6.91 31.33 9.57
CA ASN A 378 5.48 31.33 9.86
C ASN A 378 4.65 30.55 8.85
N SER A 379 5.23 30.13 7.73
CA SER A 379 4.57 29.32 6.71
C SER A 379 5.30 28.00 6.45
N PRO A 380 5.61 27.19 7.49
CA PRO A 380 6.45 26.00 7.35
C PRO A 380 5.81 24.97 6.43
N ALA A 381 6.62 24.42 5.53
CA ALA A 381 6.32 23.23 4.76
C ALA A 381 7.15 22.07 5.32
N TRP A 382 6.49 21.09 5.93
CA TRP A 382 7.15 19.96 6.57
C TRP A 382 7.33 18.78 5.62
N ALA A 383 6.28 18.47 4.84
CA ALA A 383 6.19 17.28 4.00
C ALA A 383 6.58 15.98 4.75
N GLU A 384 6.19 15.85 6.02
CA GLU A 384 6.51 14.69 6.84
C GLU A 384 5.41 13.64 6.77
N ASN A 385 5.78 12.40 6.43
CA ASN A 385 4.86 11.26 6.38
C ASN A 385 4.84 10.51 7.72
N ILE A 386 3.64 10.31 8.27
CA ILE A 386 3.38 9.65 9.55
C ILE A 386 2.36 8.54 9.29
N ARG A 387 2.70 7.30 9.63
CA ARG A 387 1.76 6.17 9.58
C ARG A 387 1.03 6.01 10.90
N LEU A 388 -0.28 5.84 10.83
CA LEU A 388 -1.17 5.56 11.95
C LEU A 388 -1.56 4.08 11.91
N THR A 389 -1.20 3.34 12.95
CA THR A 389 -1.61 1.95 13.14
C THR A 389 -2.68 1.89 14.21
N LEU A 390 -3.95 1.86 13.78
CA LEU A 390 -5.10 1.76 14.66
C LEU A 390 -5.76 0.39 14.51
N PRO A 391 -6.11 -0.28 15.62
CA PRO A 391 -7.05 -1.40 15.58
C PRO A 391 -8.35 -0.99 14.89
N ILE A 392 -8.91 -1.88 14.06
CA ILE A 392 -10.10 -1.58 13.24
C ILE A 392 -11.30 -1.20 14.11
N ASP A 393 -11.46 -1.86 15.26
CA ASP A 393 -12.47 -1.60 16.28
C ASP A 393 -12.35 -0.22 16.92
N LYS A 394 -11.13 0.32 17.02
CA LYS A 394 -10.87 1.66 17.58
C LYS A 394 -10.96 2.78 16.56
N PHE A 395 -11.09 2.46 15.27
CA PHE A 395 -11.14 3.48 14.22
C PHE A 395 -12.45 4.28 14.26
N ALA A 396 -13.55 3.64 14.65
CA ALA A 396 -14.83 4.30 14.85
C ALA A 396 -14.75 5.29 16.03
N GLY A 397 -15.12 6.55 15.77
CA GLY A 397 -15.07 7.62 16.78
C GLY A 397 -13.66 8.17 17.08
N ALA A 398 -12.60 7.61 16.49
CA ALA A 398 -11.26 8.15 16.64
C ALA A 398 -11.04 9.43 15.83
N HIS A 399 -10.10 10.24 16.29
CA HIS A 399 -9.70 11.48 15.62
C HIS A 399 -8.22 11.80 15.84
N ILE A 400 -7.67 12.56 14.89
CA ILE A 400 -6.34 13.15 15.00
C ILE A 400 -6.49 14.54 15.61
N ARG A 401 -5.60 14.89 16.54
CA ARG A 401 -5.42 16.26 17.02
C ARG A 401 -4.00 16.73 16.73
N LEU A 402 -3.89 17.91 16.13
CA LEU A 402 -2.64 18.58 15.83
C LEU A 402 -2.51 19.77 16.77
N GLU A 403 -1.47 19.79 17.59
CA GLU A 403 -1.21 20.84 18.57
C GLU A 403 0.00 21.69 18.14
N TYR A 404 -0.18 23.01 18.09
CA TYR A 404 0.83 23.94 17.59
C TYR A 404 1.57 24.58 18.76
N ARG A 405 2.87 24.32 18.83
CA ARG A 405 3.74 24.82 19.90
C ARG A 405 4.79 25.77 19.36
N HIS A 406 4.95 26.90 20.03
CA HIS A 406 6.07 27.79 19.79
C HIS A 406 7.28 27.35 20.61
N CYS A 407 8.37 27.01 19.92
CA CYS A 407 9.62 26.59 20.52
C CYS A 407 10.56 27.79 20.71
N SER A 408 10.84 28.16 21.96
CA SER A 408 11.70 29.31 22.25
C SER A 408 13.16 29.02 21.90
N THR A 409 13.90 30.05 21.50
CA THR A 409 15.36 29.99 21.41
C THR A 409 16.04 30.02 22.79
N ARG A 410 15.30 30.37 23.84
CA ARG A 410 15.81 30.45 25.22
C ARG A 410 15.58 29.10 25.92
N GLU A 411 16.66 28.49 26.40
CA GLU A 411 16.66 27.13 26.98
C GLU A 411 15.78 26.93 28.23
N LYS A 412 15.43 28.01 28.94
CA LYS A 412 14.63 27.96 30.18
C LYS A 412 13.11 28.00 29.95
N ASN A 413 12.66 28.17 28.71
CA ASN A 413 11.24 28.34 28.42
C ASN A 413 10.63 27.04 27.90
N ASP A 414 9.47 26.68 28.43
CA ASP A 414 8.68 25.57 27.92
C ASP A 414 8.11 25.85 26.52
N LYS A 415 7.87 24.77 25.77
CA LYS A 415 7.14 24.82 24.51
C LYS A 415 5.73 25.35 24.78
N LYS A 416 5.36 26.49 24.19
CA LYS A 416 4.07 27.14 24.46
C LYS A 416 3.04 26.76 23.42
N LEU A 417 1.97 26.08 23.82
CA LEU A 417 0.79 25.86 22.99
C LEU A 417 0.17 27.22 22.62
N PHE A 418 -0.24 27.38 21.36
CA PHE A 418 -0.98 28.58 20.94
C PHE A 418 -2.20 28.27 20.06
N GLY A 419 -2.35 27.03 19.61
CA GLY A 419 -3.53 26.59 18.90
C GLY A 419 -3.51 25.10 18.60
N PHE A 420 -4.61 24.62 18.03
CA PHE A 420 -4.75 23.24 17.60
C PHE A 420 -5.70 23.13 16.41
N SER A 421 -5.64 21.98 15.74
CA SER A 421 -6.62 21.52 14.75
C SER A 421 -6.97 20.06 15.06
N PHE A 422 -8.04 19.56 14.45
CA PHE A 422 -8.40 18.16 14.58
C PHE A 422 -9.09 17.65 13.31
N MET A 423 -9.16 16.34 13.15
CA MET A 423 -9.84 15.67 12.04
C MET A 423 -10.39 14.32 12.50
N ARG A 424 -11.68 14.08 12.30
CA ARG A 424 -12.33 12.78 12.55
C ARG A 424 -11.86 11.76 11.51
N LEU A 425 -11.63 10.52 11.95
CA LEU A 425 -11.12 9.45 11.07
C LEU A 425 -12.23 8.70 10.35
N MET A 426 -13.46 8.74 10.85
CA MET A 426 -14.62 8.06 10.30
C MET A 426 -15.83 8.97 10.44
N ASP A 427 -16.68 8.98 9.40
CA ASP A 427 -17.94 9.71 9.44
C ASP A 427 -19.05 8.93 10.16
N LYS A 428 -20.23 9.55 10.30
CA LYS A 428 -21.40 8.92 10.94
C LYS A 428 -21.97 7.72 10.18
N ASP A 429 -21.79 7.67 8.86
CA ASP A 429 -22.24 6.56 8.01
C ASP A 429 -21.27 5.36 8.10
N GLY A 430 -20.09 5.59 8.65
CA GLY A 430 -19.03 4.62 8.90
C GLY A 430 -18.00 4.51 7.78
N ALA A 431 -18.01 5.45 6.82
CA ALA A 431 -16.96 5.54 5.82
C ALA A 431 -15.72 6.20 6.46
N ALA A 432 -14.54 5.69 6.10
CA ALA A 432 -13.29 6.24 6.57
C ALA A 432 -13.00 7.61 5.93
N VAL A 433 -12.14 8.39 6.58
CA VAL A 433 -11.67 9.69 6.10
C VAL A 433 -11.19 9.60 4.66
N GLN A 434 -11.64 10.53 3.81
CA GLN A 434 -11.32 10.54 2.38
C GLN A 434 -9.83 10.81 2.13
N ASP A 435 -9.28 10.18 1.10
CA ASP A 435 -7.91 10.42 0.65
C ASP A 435 -7.76 11.78 -0.01
N GLY A 436 -6.57 12.35 0.10
CA GLY A 436 -6.22 13.63 -0.51
C GLY A 436 -5.98 14.72 0.50
N GLN A 437 -6.07 15.98 0.05
CA GLN A 437 -5.68 17.16 0.82
C GLN A 437 -6.84 17.70 1.65
N HIS A 438 -6.57 18.02 2.90
CA HIS A 438 -7.51 18.60 3.85
C HIS A 438 -6.94 19.90 4.41
N GLU A 439 -7.71 20.98 4.29
CA GLU A 439 -7.39 22.28 4.89
C GLU A 439 -8.15 22.45 6.20
N LEU A 440 -7.46 22.24 7.32
CA LEU A 440 -8.07 22.30 8.64
C LEU A 440 -8.00 23.72 9.22
N TYR A 441 -9.04 24.07 9.95
CA TYR A 441 -9.09 25.29 10.74
C TYR A 441 -8.17 25.22 11.95
N ILE A 442 -7.58 26.37 12.29
CA ILE A 442 -6.76 26.53 13.49
C ILE A 442 -7.60 27.23 14.57
N TYR A 443 -7.77 26.55 15.69
CA TYR A 443 -8.43 27.06 16.89
C TYR A 443 -7.39 27.55 17.88
N LYS A 444 -7.57 28.77 18.40
CA LYS A 444 -6.66 29.37 19.39
C LYS A 444 -6.85 28.67 20.74
N CYS A 445 -5.74 28.25 21.33
CA CYS A 445 -5.71 27.60 22.63
C CYS A 445 -4.32 27.76 23.25
N GLU A 446 -4.25 28.23 24.49
CA GLU A 446 -2.98 28.38 25.23
C GLU A 446 -2.85 27.39 26.39
N ASP A 447 -3.91 26.63 26.68
CA ASP A 447 -4.05 25.78 27.86
C ASP A 447 -4.46 24.37 27.43
N VAL A 448 -3.52 23.43 27.59
CA VAL A 448 -3.68 22.01 27.19
C VAL A 448 -4.84 21.35 27.93
N SER A 449 -5.11 21.74 29.18
CA SER A 449 -6.18 21.12 30.00
C SER A 449 -7.57 21.28 29.37
N LYS A 450 -7.78 22.36 28.59
CA LYS A 450 -9.04 22.59 27.87
C LYS A 450 -9.26 21.57 26.75
N LEU A 451 -8.21 20.90 26.27
CA LEU A 451 -8.28 19.92 25.20
C LEU A 451 -8.64 18.51 25.71
N GLU A 452 -8.54 18.25 27.01
CA GLU A 452 -8.73 16.91 27.59
C GLU A 452 -10.16 16.38 27.37
N ASN A 453 -11.18 17.22 27.58
CA ASN A 453 -12.58 16.83 27.45
C ASN A 453 -13.07 16.62 26.00
N CYS A 454 -12.23 16.94 25.01
CA CYS A 454 -12.54 16.87 23.59
C CYS A 454 -13.82 17.61 23.14
N GLY A 455 -14.22 18.67 23.86
CA GLY A 455 -15.39 19.48 23.52
C GLY A 455 -15.30 20.17 22.16
N TYR A 456 -14.08 20.32 21.62
CA TYR A 456 -13.84 20.86 20.28
C TYR A 456 -14.38 19.98 19.15
N LEU A 457 -14.69 18.69 19.39
CA LEU A 457 -15.23 17.81 18.34
C LEU A 457 -16.60 18.27 17.82
N ALA A 458 -17.33 19.09 18.57
CA ALA A 458 -18.58 19.69 18.10
C ALA A 458 -18.36 20.85 17.11
N LEU A 459 -17.13 21.37 16.99
CA LEU A 459 -16.79 22.46 16.09
C LEU A 459 -16.53 21.95 14.67
N PRO A 460 -16.55 22.80 13.64
CA PRO A 460 -16.14 22.42 12.30
C PRO A 460 -14.62 22.27 12.20
N ALA A 461 -14.14 21.13 11.72
CA ALA A 461 -12.72 20.88 11.45
C ALA A 461 -12.23 21.64 10.19
N PHE A 462 -13.11 21.80 9.19
CA PHE A 462 -12.82 22.45 7.91
C PHE A 462 -14.13 23.05 7.31
N SER A 463 -14.03 23.68 6.13
CA SER A 463 -15.12 24.46 5.54
C SER A 463 -16.38 23.68 5.19
N LYS A 464 -16.25 22.46 4.69
CA LYS A 464 -17.36 21.57 4.30
C LYS A 464 -17.60 20.44 5.30
N ASP A 465 -17.31 20.71 6.56
CA ASP A 465 -17.50 19.75 7.62
C ASP A 465 -18.97 19.74 8.08
N TYR A 466 -19.80 18.87 7.49
CA TYR A 466 -21.23 18.79 7.79
C TYR A 466 -21.54 18.25 9.19
N GLU A 467 -20.57 17.61 9.85
CA GLU A 467 -20.74 17.11 11.21
C GLU A 467 -20.48 18.15 12.28
N GLY A 468 -19.71 19.19 11.94
CA GLY A 468 -19.42 20.30 12.83
C GLY A 468 -20.57 21.30 12.92
N ASN A 469 -20.80 21.84 14.12
CA ASN A 469 -21.76 22.93 14.31
C ASN A 469 -21.11 24.26 13.90
N HIS A 470 -21.40 24.73 12.68
CA HIS A 470 -20.89 26.00 12.14
C HIS A 470 -21.45 27.24 12.84
N GLU A 471 -22.57 27.10 13.55
CA GLU A 471 -23.18 28.17 14.35
C GLU A 471 -22.68 28.17 15.80
N ALA A 472 -21.89 27.17 16.20
CA ALA A 472 -21.35 27.10 17.54
C ALA A 472 -20.29 28.18 17.78
N SER A 473 -20.65 29.16 18.59
CA SER A 473 -19.72 30.03 19.32
C SER A 473 -19.06 29.23 20.45
N GLY A 474 -18.12 28.34 20.11
CA GLY A 474 -17.50 27.44 21.08
C GLY A 474 -16.56 28.10 22.08
N GLN A 475 -16.07 27.29 23.03
CA GLN A 475 -15.00 27.64 23.99
C GLN A 475 -13.69 28.10 23.31
N PHE A 476 -13.51 27.74 22.03
CA PHE A 476 -12.32 28.05 21.25
C PHE A 476 -12.64 29.03 20.13
N SER A 477 -11.78 30.03 19.97
CA SER A 477 -11.88 30.99 18.87
C SER A 477 -11.17 30.46 17.63
N ARG A 478 -11.88 30.42 16.49
CA ARG A 478 -11.31 30.05 15.19
C ARG A 478 -10.49 31.19 14.62
N SER A 479 -9.29 30.90 14.12
CA SER A 479 -8.50 31.83 13.32
C SER A 479 -9.03 31.89 11.89
N HIS A 480 -9.21 33.11 11.35
CA HIS A 480 -9.68 33.32 9.97
C HIS A 480 -8.54 33.53 8.96
N LYS A 481 -7.30 33.58 9.44
CA LYS A 481 -6.11 33.91 8.66
C LYS A 481 -5.03 32.83 8.73
N GLU A 482 -5.31 31.76 9.47
CA GLU A 482 -4.39 30.67 9.68
C GLU A 482 -5.09 29.36 9.32
N LEU A 483 -4.36 28.49 8.64
CA LEU A 483 -4.84 27.19 8.19
C LEU A 483 -3.68 26.21 8.20
N ILE A 484 -4.01 24.91 8.29
CA ILE A 484 -3.04 23.85 8.05
C ILE A 484 -3.51 22.96 6.91
N SER A 485 -2.59 22.63 6.01
CA SER A 485 -2.78 21.63 4.96
C SER A 485 -2.18 20.31 5.46
N ILE A 486 -3.00 19.26 5.43
CA ILE A 486 -2.56 17.87 5.62
C ILE A 486 -3.03 17.04 4.44
N LYS A 487 -2.43 15.86 4.24
CA LYS A 487 -2.95 14.87 3.28
C LYS A 487 -3.13 13.52 3.95
N THR A 488 -4.16 12.79 3.56
CA THR A 488 -4.41 11.42 4.01
C THR A 488 -4.32 10.44 2.86
N LEU A 489 -3.88 9.22 3.17
CA LEU A 489 -3.89 8.06 2.27
C LEU A 489 -4.23 6.81 3.07
N LEU A 490 -5.38 6.20 2.79
CA LEU A 490 -5.91 5.03 3.48
C LEU A 490 -5.54 3.73 2.76
N CYS A 491 -4.62 2.99 3.36
CA CYS A 491 -4.21 1.66 2.93
C CYS A 491 -4.86 0.59 3.82
N SER A 492 -6.19 0.46 3.72
CA SER A 492 -6.97 -0.52 4.49
C SER A 492 -7.72 -1.52 3.63
N THR A 493 -7.54 -2.83 3.83
CA THR A 493 -8.39 -3.88 3.22
C THR A 493 -9.69 -4.12 4.00
N LYS A 494 -9.95 -3.33 5.05
CA LYS A 494 -11.13 -3.49 5.91
C LYS A 494 -11.99 -2.24 6.06
N LEU A 495 -11.42 -1.07 5.80
CA LEU A 495 -12.12 0.21 5.86
C LEU A 495 -12.21 0.81 4.45
N THR A 496 -13.43 1.02 3.99
CA THR A 496 -13.72 1.69 2.71
C THR A 496 -14.06 3.16 2.93
N GLN A 497 -13.74 3.96 1.93
CA GLN A 497 -14.12 5.38 1.84
C GLN A 497 -15.39 5.57 1.01
N ASN A 498 -15.88 4.51 0.36
CA ASN A 498 -17.01 4.56 -0.53
C ASN A 498 -18.27 4.06 0.16
N VAL A 499 -19.25 4.96 0.21
CA VAL A 499 -20.54 4.72 0.87
C VAL A 499 -21.33 3.61 0.17
N ASP A 500 -21.24 3.49 -1.16
CA ASP A 500 -21.98 2.48 -1.92
C ASP A 500 -21.40 1.07 -1.68
N LEU A 501 -20.08 0.95 -1.61
CA LEU A 501 -19.45 -0.30 -1.21
C LEU A 501 -19.79 -0.64 0.25
N LEU A 502 -19.74 0.34 1.15
CA LEU A 502 -20.07 0.14 2.55
C LEU A 502 -21.52 -0.32 2.74
N ALA A 503 -22.46 0.21 1.95
CA ALA A 503 -23.85 -0.20 1.94
C ALA A 503 -24.02 -1.68 1.57
N LEU A 504 -23.25 -2.17 0.58
CA LEU A 504 -23.20 -3.60 0.26
C LEU A 504 -22.60 -4.40 1.42
N LEU A 505 -21.45 -4.01 1.97
CA LEU A 505 -20.77 -4.78 3.02
C LEU A 505 -21.58 -4.84 4.33
N ARG A 506 -22.38 -3.81 4.61
CA ARG A 506 -23.29 -3.71 5.76
C ARG A 506 -24.75 -3.99 5.41
N TRP A 507 -25.00 -4.75 4.34
CA TRP A 507 -26.36 -5.03 3.85
C TRP A 507 -27.30 -5.59 4.92
N LYS A 508 -26.78 -6.35 5.90
CA LYS A 508 -27.57 -6.92 7.00
C LYS A 508 -28.20 -5.87 7.91
N SER A 509 -27.60 -4.69 8.02
CA SER A 509 -28.12 -3.59 8.84
C SER A 509 -29.25 -2.81 8.15
N HIS A 510 -29.32 -2.87 6.82
CA HIS A 510 -30.28 -2.14 5.99
C HIS A 510 -30.80 -3.03 4.85
N PRO A 511 -31.52 -4.13 5.16
CA PRO A 511 -31.97 -5.11 4.17
C PRO A 511 -32.90 -4.49 3.10
N GLU A 512 -33.58 -3.39 3.41
CA GLU A 512 -34.43 -2.66 2.48
C GLU A 512 -33.64 -1.98 1.33
N ARG A 513 -32.33 -1.78 1.49
CA ARG A 513 -31.47 -1.10 0.48
C ARG A 513 -30.66 -2.05 -0.39
N ILE A 514 -30.86 -3.37 -0.28
CA ILE A 514 -30.05 -4.38 -1.00
C ILE A 514 -30.10 -4.16 -2.52
N GLN A 515 -31.29 -3.96 -3.09
CA GLN A 515 -31.45 -3.79 -4.54
C GLN A 515 -30.70 -2.55 -5.05
N GLU A 516 -30.81 -1.42 -4.36
CA GLU A 516 -30.07 -0.20 -4.72
C GLU A 516 -28.56 -0.41 -4.58
N SER A 517 -28.12 -1.04 -3.48
CA SER A 517 -26.70 -1.29 -3.20
C SER A 517 -26.07 -2.14 -4.32
N LEU A 518 -26.74 -3.23 -4.74
CA LEU A 518 -26.27 -4.07 -5.85
C LEU A 518 -26.18 -3.32 -7.18
N GLN A 519 -27.12 -2.41 -7.46
CA GLN A 519 -27.07 -1.59 -8.68
C GLN A 519 -25.95 -0.55 -8.66
N ARG A 520 -25.64 0.02 -7.48
CA ARG A 520 -24.54 0.98 -7.32
C ARG A 520 -23.18 0.30 -7.38
N VAL A 521 -23.07 -0.93 -6.88
CA VAL A 521 -21.84 -1.74 -6.97
C VAL A 521 -21.38 -1.95 -8.41
N LEU A 522 -22.31 -2.12 -9.36
CA LEU A 522 -21.99 -2.20 -10.80
C LEU A 522 -21.38 -0.92 -11.39
N LYS A 523 -21.50 0.21 -10.68
CA LYS A 523 -20.97 1.52 -11.08
C LYS A 523 -19.72 1.89 -10.31
N LEU A 524 -19.28 1.05 -9.37
CA LEU A 524 -18.05 1.28 -8.60
C LEU A 524 -16.82 1.21 -9.52
N GLY A 525 -15.78 1.96 -9.15
CA GLY A 525 -14.50 1.87 -9.82
C GLY A 525 -13.85 0.50 -9.59
N ASP A 526 -13.27 -0.06 -10.65
CA ASP A 526 -12.63 -1.38 -10.66
C ASP A 526 -11.63 -1.59 -9.51
N GLU A 527 -10.85 -0.56 -9.17
CA GLU A 527 -9.78 -0.64 -8.16
C GLU A 527 -10.33 -0.90 -6.75
N GLU A 528 -11.47 -0.30 -6.42
CA GLU A 528 -12.09 -0.46 -5.12
C GLU A 528 -12.74 -1.84 -4.97
N LEU A 529 -13.42 -2.32 -6.02
CA LEU A 529 -13.95 -3.69 -6.06
C LEU A 529 -12.86 -4.74 -5.85
N ILE A 530 -11.69 -4.54 -6.48
CA ILE A 530 -10.58 -5.49 -6.39
C ILE A 530 -9.93 -5.47 -5.00
N LYS A 531 -9.79 -4.29 -4.40
CA LYS A 531 -9.24 -4.13 -3.04
C LYS A 531 -10.08 -4.86 -1.99
N PHE A 532 -11.40 -4.91 -2.15
CA PHE A 532 -12.34 -5.58 -1.25
C PHE A 532 -12.91 -6.88 -1.86
N LEU A 533 -12.24 -7.47 -2.84
CA LEU A 533 -12.80 -8.59 -3.63
C LEU A 533 -13.30 -9.74 -2.75
N GLN A 534 -12.53 -10.12 -1.74
CA GLN A 534 -12.92 -11.17 -0.80
C GLN A 534 -14.22 -10.82 -0.06
N ASP A 535 -14.28 -9.66 0.61
CA ASP A 535 -15.43 -9.26 1.41
C ASP A 535 -16.68 -9.00 0.53
N VAL A 536 -16.48 -8.50 -0.70
CA VAL A 536 -17.54 -8.34 -1.71
C VAL A 536 -18.10 -9.69 -2.15
N LEU A 537 -17.24 -10.66 -2.48
CA LEU A 537 -17.68 -12.01 -2.87
C LEU A 537 -18.41 -12.68 -1.71
N ASP A 538 -17.90 -12.59 -0.48
CA ASP A 538 -18.56 -13.13 0.72
C ASP A 538 -19.96 -12.52 0.91
N ALA A 539 -20.10 -11.20 0.77
CA ALA A 539 -21.39 -10.52 0.86
C ALA A 539 -22.36 -10.95 -0.27
N LEU A 540 -21.87 -11.05 -1.51
CA LEU A 540 -22.68 -11.46 -2.66
C LEU A 540 -23.15 -12.92 -2.52
N PHE A 541 -22.27 -13.84 -2.12
CA PHE A 541 -22.66 -15.24 -1.90
C PHE A 541 -23.62 -15.40 -0.72
N ALA A 542 -23.46 -14.60 0.34
CA ALA A 542 -24.43 -14.56 1.44
C ALA A 542 -25.80 -14.02 1.01
N LEU A 543 -25.85 -13.08 0.06
CA LEU A 543 -27.09 -12.54 -0.53
C LEU A 543 -27.72 -13.49 -1.57
N PHE A 544 -26.95 -14.43 -2.12
CA PHE A 544 -27.40 -15.31 -3.19
C PHE A 544 -28.36 -16.40 -2.71
N SER A 545 -28.20 -16.91 -1.48
CA SER A 545 -29.04 -17.98 -0.93
C SER A 545 -29.38 -17.76 0.53
N THR A 546 -30.60 -18.13 0.94
CA THR A 546 -30.97 -18.21 2.36
C THR A 546 -30.28 -19.38 3.06
N GLU A 547 -30.33 -19.44 4.40
CA GLU A 547 -29.77 -20.54 5.20
C GLU A 547 -30.32 -21.92 4.79
N ASP A 548 -31.51 -21.95 4.20
CA ASP A 548 -32.19 -23.16 3.71
C ASP A 548 -31.83 -23.53 2.25
N GLY A 549 -30.94 -22.78 1.59
CA GLY A 549 -30.54 -23.01 0.19
C GLY A 549 -31.55 -22.53 -0.86
N ASN A 550 -32.53 -21.72 -0.49
CA ASN A 550 -33.47 -21.12 -1.44
C ASN A 550 -32.92 -19.81 -2.01
N SER A 551 -33.25 -19.51 -3.27
CA SER A 551 -32.90 -18.26 -3.93
C SER A 551 -33.60 -17.07 -3.26
N THR A 552 -32.87 -16.00 -2.98
CA THR A 552 -33.44 -14.73 -2.52
C THR A 552 -34.09 -13.94 -3.67
N PRO A 553 -35.00 -12.98 -3.41
CA PRO A 553 -35.54 -12.08 -4.42
C PRO A 553 -34.47 -11.28 -5.19
N HIS A 554 -33.26 -11.18 -4.63
CA HIS A 554 -32.14 -10.41 -5.20
C HIS A 554 -31.15 -11.30 -5.98
N SER A 555 -31.34 -12.63 -6.01
CA SER A 555 -30.41 -13.59 -6.61
C SER A 555 -30.03 -13.27 -8.06
N GLY A 556 -31.00 -12.79 -8.86
CA GLY A 556 -30.75 -12.41 -10.26
C GLY A 556 -29.79 -11.21 -10.39
N LEU A 557 -29.94 -10.20 -9.53
CA LEU A 557 -29.04 -9.04 -9.50
C LEU A 557 -27.66 -9.42 -8.97
N VAL A 558 -27.60 -10.26 -7.93
CA VAL A 558 -26.35 -10.80 -7.40
C VAL A 558 -25.56 -11.54 -8.49
N PHE A 559 -26.25 -12.39 -9.28
CA PHE A 559 -25.62 -13.09 -10.40
C PHE A 559 -25.05 -12.11 -11.44
N HIS A 560 -25.79 -11.06 -11.79
CA HIS A 560 -25.31 -10.03 -12.71
C HIS A 560 -24.04 -9.33 -12.19
N VAL A 561 -23.98 -9.00 -10.90
CA VAL A 561 -22.79 -8.42 -10.25
C VAL A 561 -21.61 -9.38 -10.30
N LEU A 562 -21.81 -10.66 -9.96
CA LEU A 562 -20.76 -11.68 -10.02
C LEU A 562 -20.18 -11.84 -11.43
N VAL A 563 -21.03 -11.88 -12.46
CA VAL A 563 -20.58 -11.96 -13.87
C VAL A 563 -19.77 -10.71 -14.25
N SER A 564 -20.19 -9.52 -13.80
CA SER A 564 -19.43 -8.29 -14.04
C SER A 564 -18.05 -8.32 -13.39
N ILE A 565 -17.94 -8.81 -12.15
CA ILE A 565 -16.66 -8.97 -11.45
C ILE A 565 -15.76 -9.97 -12.17
N PHE A 566 -16.28 -11.13 -12.59
CA PHE A 566 -15.47 -12.11 -13.30
C PHE A 566 -15.00 -11.62 -14.68
N ASN A 567 -15.84 -10.90 -15.42
CA ASN A 567 -15.42 -10.25 -16.67
C ASN A 567 -14.33 -9.21 -16.44
N LEU A 568 -14.39 -8.46 -15.34
CA LEU A 568 -13.35 -7.51 -14.94
C LEU A 568 -12.01 -8.22 -14.69
N LEU A 569 -12.03 -9.34 -13.94
CA LEU A 569 -10.84 -10.13 -13.61
C LEU A 569 -10.24 -10.87 -14.81
N ASP A 570 -11.05 -11.19 -15.83
CA ASP A 570 -10.55 -11.76 -17.09
C ASP A 570 -9.91 -10.70 -18.01
N GLY A 571 -10.13 -9.42 -17.73
CA GLY A 571 -9.50 -8.31 -18.43
C GLY A 571 -7.98 -8.32 -18.33
N SER A 572 -7.31 -7.85 -19.40
CA SER A 572 -5.83 -7.81 -19.49
C SER A 572 -5.17 -6.99 -18.37
N LYS A 573 -5.87 -5.97 -17.83
CA LYS A 573 -5.41 -5.16 -16.70
C LYS A 573 -5.32 -5.96 -15.39
N TYR A 574 -6.20 -6.94 -15.20
CA TYR A 574 -6.38 -7.65 -13.93
C TYR A 574 -6.13 -9.16 -14.02
N GLN A 575 -5.55 -9.64 -15.12
CA GLN A 575 -5.20 -11.05 -15.33
C GLN A 575 -4.36 -11.65 -14.18
N HIS A 576 -3.56 -10.81 -13.51
CA HIS A 576 -2.74 -11.18 -12.36
C HIS A 576 -3.55 -11.48 -11.08
N PHE A 577 -4.85 -11.18 -11.05
CA PHE A 577 -5.77 -11.52 -9.95
C PHE A 577 -6.43 -12.89 -10.12
N LYS A 578 -6.21 -13.62 -11.23
CA LYS A 578 -6.71 -15.00 -11.37
C LYS A 578 -6.24 -15.91 -10.21
N PRO A 579 -4.96 -15.92 -9.81
CA PRO A 579 -4.50 -16.68 -8.64
C PRO A 579 -5.14 -16.24 -7.32
N VAL A 580 -5.52 -14.96 -7.18
CA VAL A 580 -6.22 -14.44 -6.00
C VAL A 580 -7.60 -15.08 -5.91
N LEU A 581 -8.34 -15.12 -7.02
CA LEU A 581 -9.64 -15.76 -7.09
C LEU A 581 -9.56 -17.28 -6.84
N ASP A 582 -8.56 -17.95 -7.41
CA ASP A 582 -8.30 -19.38 -7.16
C ASP A 582 -8.02 -19.66 -5.69
N ALA A 583 -7.21 -18.82 -5.04
CA ALA A 583 -6.90 -18.92 -3.62
C ALA A 583 -8.14 -18.67 -2.75
N TYR A 584 -8.98 -17.69 -3.11
CA TYR A 584 -10.25 -17.44 -2.42
C TYR A 584 -11.17 -18.67 -2.51
N ILE A 585 -11.37 -19.22 -3.71
CA ILE A 585 -12.24 -20.40 -3.90
C ILE A 585 -11.71 -21.63 -3.16
N LYS A 586 -10.39 -21.81 -3.12
CA LYS A 586 -9.78 -22.96 -2.47
C LYS A 586 -9.82 -22.87 -0.94
N ASN A 587 -9.54 -21.70 -0.39
CA ASN A 587 -9.20 -21.55 1.04
C ASN A 587 -10.24 -20.77 1.86
N HIS A 588 -11.03 -19.90 1.23
CA HIS A 588 -11.93 -18.96 1.92
C HIS A 588 -13.40 -19.15 1.58
N PHE A 589 -13.70 -19.70 0.39
CA PHE A 589 -15.06 -20.01 -0.01
C PHE A 589 -15.61 -21.14 0.85
N ALA A 590 -16.21 -20.76 1.97
CA ALA A 590 -16.95 -21.62 2.88
C ALA A 590 -18.43 -21.28 2.77
N ALA A 591 -19.05 -21.60 1.63
CA ALA A 591 -20.49 -21.70 1.62
C ALA A 591 -20.87 -22.89 2.52
N ALA A 592 -21.63 -22.63 3.58
CA ALA A 592 -22.14 -23.63 4.53
C ALA A 592 -22.93 -24.79 3.88
N LEU A 593 -23.19 -24.69 2.58
CA LEU A 593 -23.90 -25.66 1.76
C LEU A 593 -23.01 -26.57 0.90
N VAL A 594 -21.67 -26.46 0.95
CA VAL A 594 -20.77 -27.32 0.14
C VAL A 594 -20.47 -28.66 0.83
N TYR A 595 -20.78 -28.78 2.13
CA TYR A 595 -20.50 -29.98 2.93
C TYR A 595 -21.75 -30.78 3.34
N LYS A 596 -22.92 -30.51 2.75
CA LYS A 596 -24.13 -31.33 2.92
C LYS A 596 -24.53 -32.04 1.64
#